data_AF-A0A968XMY6-F1
#
_entry.id   AF-A0A968XMY6-F1
#
_cell.length_a   1.000
_cell.length_b   1.000
_cell.length_c   1.000
_cell.angle_alpha   90.00
_cell.angle_beta   90.00
_cell.angle_gamma   90.00
#
_symmetry.space_group_name_H-M   'P 1'
#
loop_
_entity.id
_entity.type
_entity.pdbx_description
1 polymer ?
#
loop_
_entity_poly.entity_id
_entity_poly.type
_entity_poly.pdbx_seq_one_letter_code
_entity_poly.pdbx_strand_id
1 'polypeptide(L)'
;MTLFFDLPIEISFERTHKRDSMGELKNRLDKENAGFYERVRSAYLEIVAKEKKRFQIIDATKSVEEVHAAALEILTKFLQK
;
A
#
# COMPACT_ATOMS: atom_id res chain seq x y z
N MET A 1 4.30 -3.68 -15.45
CA MET A 1 3.44 -4.11 -14.32
C MET A 1 3.70 -3.20 -13.14
N THR A 2 2.67 -2.90 -12.35
CA THR A 2 2.79 -2.12 -11.10
C THR A 2 1.98 -2.80 -10.01
N LEU A 3 2.60 -3.13 -8.87
CA LEU A 3 1.90 -3.65 -7.70
C LEU A 3 1.39 -2.47 -6.88
N PHE A 4 0.09 -2.44 -6.59
CA PHE A 4 -0.53 -1.41 -5.76
C PHE A 4 -1.07 -2.04 -4.48
N PHE A 5 -0.45 -1.72 -3.35
CA PHE A 5 -0.84 -2.21 -2.03
C PHE A 5 -1.90 -1.28 -1.46
N ASP A 6 -3.17 -1.66 -1.54
CA ASP A 6 -4.26 -0.87 -0.99
C ASP A 6 -4.42 -1.14 0.51
N LEU A 7 -4.48 -0.06 1.29
CA LEU A 7 -4.66 -0.12 2.73
C LEU A 7 -5.54 1.06 3.18
N PRO A 8 -6.58 0.84 3.99
CA PRO A 8 -7.29 1.90 4.70
C PRO A 8 -6.34 2.75 5.54
N ILE A 9 -6.62 4.04 5.60
CA ILE A 9 -5.74 5.01 6.24
C ILE A 9 -5.65 4.72 7.75
N GLU A 10 -6.74 4.31 8.36
CA GLU A 10 -6.83 3.94 9.78
C GLU A 10 -5.78 2.88 10.14
N ILE A 11 -5.73 1.79 9.36
CA ILE A 11 -4.76 0.70 9.56
C ILE A 11 -3.32 1.18 9.28
N SER A 12 -3.15 2.05 8.29
CA SER A 12 -1.84 2.64 7.97
C SER A 12 -1.30 3.48 9.13
N PHE A 13 -2.16 4.28 9.79
CA PHE A 13 -1.77 5.08 10.95
C PHE A 13 -1.39 4.21 12.14
N GLU A 14 -2.16 3.15 12.43
CA GLU A 14 -1.81 2.18 13.49
C GLU A 14 -0.42 1.58 13.27
N ARG A 15 -0.09 1.18 12.03
CA ARG A 15 1.21 0.62 11.67
C ARG A 15 2.34 1.65 11.78
N THR A 16 2.11 2.90 11.35
CA THR A 16 3.09 3.99 11.46
C THR A 16 3.36 4.35 12.92
N HIS A 17 2.33 4.45 13.76
CA HIS A 17 2.50 4.71 15.20
C HIS A 17 3.31 3.60 15.90
N LYS A 18 3.07 2.34 15.53
CA LYS A 18 3.87 1.22 16.04
C LYS A 18 5.34 1.35 15.65
N ARG A 19 5.63 1.74 14.40
CA ARG A 19 6.99 1.98 13.91
C ARG A 19 7.66 3.17 14.61
N ASP A 20 6.94 4.26 14.82
CA ASP A 20 7.42 5.43 15.56
C ASP A 20 7.83 5.08 16.99
N SER A 21 7.07 4.21 17.66
CA SER A 21 7.36 3.75 19.02
C SER A 21 8.66 2.93 19.12
N MET A 22 9.16 2.42 17.99
CA MET A 22 10.43 1.70 17.88
C MET A 22 11.63 2.61 17.57
N GLY A 23 11.43 3.93 17.50
CA GLY A 23 12.52 4.90 17.34
C GLY A 23 12.95 5.17 15.90
N GLU A 24 12.14 4.82 14.91
CA GLU A 24 12.44 5.13 13.51
C GLU A 24 12.31 6.63 13.19
N LEU A 25 13.14 7.11 12.26
CA LEU A 25 13.22 8.51 11.84
C LEU A 25 11.96 8.94 11.07
N LYS A 26 11.16 9.82 11.68
CA LYS A 26 10.04 10.49 11.01
C LYS A 26 10.55 11.43 9.92
N ASN A 27 9.93 11.34 8.75
CA ASN A 27 10.16 12.28 7.65
C ASN A 27 9.06 13.34 7.58
N ARG A 28 9.12 14.22 6.57
CA ARG A 28 8.14 15.30 6.38
C ARG A 28 6.73 14.79 6.15
N LEU A 29 6.57 13.65 5.47
CA LEU A 29 5.27 13.08 5.15
C LEU A 29 4.60 12.50 6.39
N ASP A 30 5.35 11.88 7.32
CA ASP A 30 4.81 11.32 8.57
C ASP A 30 4.17 12.38 9.50
N LYS A 31 4.30 13.67 9.18
CA LYS A 31 3.67 14.80 9.90
C LYS A 31 2.33 15.23 9.30
N GLU A 32 1.95 14.69 8.16
CA GLU A 32 0.68 15.00 7.50
C GLU A 32 -0.51 14.36 8.23
N ASN A 33 -1.71 14.91 8.03
CA ASN A 33 -2.93 14.44 8.70
C ASN A 33 -3.66 13.35 7.89
N ALA A 34 -4.62 12.68 8.54
CA ALA A 34 -5.43 11.62 7.91
C ALA A 34 -6.06 12.07 6.58
N GLY A 35 -6.61 13.29 6.52
CA GLY A 35 -7.22 13.82 5.31
C GLY A 35 -6.25 13.98 4.13
N PHE A 36 -4.97 14.27 4.38
CA PHE A 36 -3.94 14.23 3.32
C PHE A 36 -3.81 12.83 2.74
N TYR A 37 -3.67 11.82 3.59
CA TYR A 37 -3.51 10.44 3.14
C TYR A 37 -4.77 9.85 2.48
N GLU A 38 -5.96 10.24 2.94
CA GLU A 38 -7.23 9.88 2.27
C GLU A 38 -7.29 10.39 0.83
N ARG A 39 -6.87 11.65 0.59
CA ARG A 39 -6.78 12.22 -0.75
C ARG A 39 -5.74 11.50 -1.61
N VAL A 40 -4.59 11.16 -1.02
CA VAL A 40 -3.54 10.38 -1.71
C VAL A 40 -4.06 9.01 -2.13
N ARG A 41 -4.69 8.25 -1.20
CA ARG A 41 -5.28 6.94 -1.51
C ARG A 41 -6.34 7.06 -2.60
N SER A 42 -7.23 8.03 -2.51
CA SER A 42 -8.29 8.27 -3.50
C SER A 42 -7.70 8.54 -4.89
N ALA A 43 -6.68 9.40 -4.99
CA ALA A 43 -6.01 9.69 -6.25
C ALA A 43 -5.34 8.44 -6.85
N TYR A 44 -4.72 7.59 -6.04
CA TYR A 44 -4.17 6.32 -6.52
C TYR A 44 -5.26 5.37 -7.03
N LEU A 45 -6.39 5.25 -6.31
CA LEU A 45 -7.51 4.41 -6.73
C LEU A 45 -8.10 4.87 -8.07
N GLU A 46 -8.18 6.18 -8.31
CA GLU A 46 -8.59 6.73 -9.61
C GLU A 46 -7.63 6.34 -10.74
N ILE A 47 -6.32 6.40 -10.49
CA ILE A 47 -5.30 5.99 -11.48
C ILE A 47 -5.42 4.50 -11.77
N VAL A 48 -5.57 3.67 -10.73
CA VAL A 48 -5.75 2.22 -10.86
C VAL A 48 -7.01 1.89 -11.66
N ALA A 49 -8.11 2.62 -11.43
CA ALA A 49 -9.35 2.46 -12.17
C ALA A 49 -9.21 2.80 -13.66
N LYS A 50 -8.37 3.79 -14.01
CA LYS A 50 -8.08 4.19 -15.40
C LYS A 50 -7.10 3.24 -16.10
N GLU A 51 -6.18 2.63 -15.37
CA GLU A 51 -5.08 1.83 -15.91
C GLU A 51 -5.10 0.35 -15.46
N LYS A 52 -6.28 -0.27 -15.43
CA LYS A 52 -6.51 -1.65 -14.93
C LYS A 52 -5.58 -2.73 -15.52
N LYS A 53 -5.05 -2.51 -16.74
CA LYS A 53 -4.13 -3.45 -17.39
C LYS A 53 -2.71 -3.40 -16.81
N ARG A 54 -2.28 -2.25 -16.29
CA ARG A 54 -0.92 -2.04 -15.75
C ARG A 54 -0.84 -2.42 -14.27
N PHE A 55 -1.88 -2.11 -13.51
CA PHE A 55 -1.91 -2.29 -12.07
C PHE A 55 -2.39 -3.69 -11.65
N GLN A 56 -1.76 -4.22 -10.62
CA GLN A 56 -2.19 -5.40 -9.88
C GLN A 56 -2.44 -4.95 -8.44
N ILE A 57 -3.68 -5.02 -7.98
CA ILE A 57 -4.07 -4.58 -6.63
C ILE A 57 -3.79 -5.72 -5.66
N ILE A 58 -3.12 -5.41 -4.55
CA ILE A 58 -2.87 -6.31 -3.43
C ILE A 58 -3.56 -5.71 -2.21
N ASP A 59 -4.42 -6.50 -1.59
CA ASP A 59 -5.06 -6.15 -0.32
C ASP A 59 -4.01 -6.21 0.81
N ALA A 60 -3.58 -5.04 1.29
CA ALA A 60 -2.54 -4.93 2.32
C ALA A 60 -3.11 -4.95 3.75
N THR A 61 -4.43 -5.12 3.92
CA THR A 61 -5.07 -5.23 5.25
C THR A 61 -4.70 -6.52 5.97
N LYS A 62 -4.31 -7.54 5.21
CA LYS A 62 -3.91 -8.87 5.68
C LYS A 62 -2.56 -8.87 6.41
N SER A 63 -2.17 -10.04 6.94
CA SER A 63 -0.85 -10.26 7.53
C SER A 63 0.28 -10.07 6.51
N VAL A 64 1.49 -9.81 6.98
CA VAL A 64 2.65 -9.60 6.09
C VAL A 64 2.95 -10.86 5.26
N GLU A 65 2.73 -12.05 5.85
CA GLU A 65 2.92 -13.34 5.19
C GLU A 65 1.92 -13.53 4.03
N GLU A 66 0.65 -13.19 4.25
CA GLU A 66 -0.39 -13.25 3.21
C GLU A 66 -0.15 -12.24 2.09
N VAL A 67 0.22 -11.00 2.45
CA VAL A 67 0.55 -9.95 1.47
C VAL A 67 1.76 -10.34 0.64
N HIS A 68 2.79 -10.91 1.29
CA HIS A 68 3.99 -11.41 0.62
C HIS A 68 3.68 -12.56 -0.34
N ALA A 69 2.87 -13.53 0.08
CA ALA A 69 2.43 -14.63 -0.77
C ALA A 69 1.66 -14.14 -2.01
N ALA A 70 0.74 -13.19 -1.83
CA ALA A 70 -0.01 -12.59 -2.95
C ALA A 70 0.90 -11.85 -3.93
N ALA A 71 1.86 -11.06 -3.42
CA ALA A 71 2.84 -10.37 -4.26
C ALA A 71 3.71 -11.35 -5.06
N LEU A 72 4.18 -12.42 -4.41
CA LEU A 72 5.01 -13.44 -5.04
C LEU A 72 4.25 -14.21 -6.13
N GLU A 73 2.97 -14.52 -5.91
CA GLU A 73 2.12 -15.16 -6.90
C GLU A 73 1.99 -14.29 -8.18
N ILE A 74 1.73 -12.99 -8.01
CA ILE A 74 1.63 -12.04 -9.13
C ILE A 74 2.96 -11.92 -9.87
N LEU A 75 4.07 -11.80 -9.14
CA LEU A 75 5.41 -11.72 -9.73
C LEU A 75 5.78 -12.98 -10.50
N THR A 76 5.51 -14.16 -9.94
CA THR A 76 5.78 -15.45 -10.60
C THR A 76 5.02 -15.56 -11.91
N LYS A 77 3.73 -15.24 -11.93
CA LYS A 77 2.91 -15.23 -13.16
C LYS A 77 3.43 -14.25 -14.21
N PHE A 78 4.01 -13.13 -13.78
CA PHE A 78 4.59 -12.14 -14.68
C PHE A 78 5.90 -12.61 -15.30
N LEU A 79 6.75 -13.32 -14.54
CA LEU A 79 8.05 -13.83 -15.00
C LEU A 79 7.95 -15.09 -15.87
N GLN A 80 6.86 -15.84 -15.76
CA GLN A 80 6.59 -17.04 -16.58
C GLN A 80 5.96 -16.70 -17.95
N LYS A 81 5.77 -15.41 -18.24
CA LYS A 81 5.31 -14.89 -19.54
C LYS A 81 6.50 -14.47 -20.39
#